data_AF-A0A5E6QBH9-F1
#
_entry.id   AF-A0A5E6QBH9-F1
#
_cell.length_a   1.000
_cell.length_b   1.000
_cell.length_c   1.000
_cell.angle_alpha   90.00
_cell.angle_beta   90.00
_cell.angle_gamma   90.00
#
_symmetry.space_group_name_H-M   'P 1'
#
loop_
_entity.id
_entity.type
_entity.pdbx_description
1 polymer ?
#
loop_
_entity_poly.entity_id
_entity_poly.type
_entity_poly.pdbx_seq_one_letter_code
_entity_poly.pdbx_strand_id
1 'polypeptide(L)'
;MRKLIILAALFSPLALADAISVAAHSVLRLPNKASVVHLQRLDVADSATLVLPASLIDLRVDELHLGQEARIAIVPAESTLQIEVSRASFGEGSQIVAHGAPGTYEKAAKAGRNLELQLHELQASTLAIDARGGAGAPGYIGLDGANGKPGGCTWGQASRGANGDNGGNGHDGAPGGRVRLALPAGFPAEHVVVQLDGGAPGMAGAAGKPGAGGASKGCLVYSTAGGAAGKPGAAGQPGAAGAAGELILQRL
;
A
#
# COMPACT_ATOMS: atom_id res chain seq x y z
N MET A 1 -12.13 70.03 32.23
CA MET A 1 -11.62 68.88 33.00
C MET A 1 -12.60 67.73 32.88
N ARG A 2 -12.14 66.56 32.39
CA ARG A 2 -12.51 65.20 32.86
C ARG A 2 -14.02 64.83 32.75
N LYS A 3 -14.48 63.77 32.06
CA LYS A 3 -14.04 62.37 32.14
C LYS A 3 -14.63 61.51 31.00
N LEU A 4 -13.74 60.76 30.36
CA LEU A 4 -13.84 59.31 30.09
C LEU A 4 -15.02 58.81 29.24
N ILE A 5 -14.86 58.97 27.92
CA ILE A 5 -15.27 57.97 26.93
C ILE A 5 -14.12 56.95 26.83
N ILE A 6 -14.46 55.71 26.47
CA ILE A 6 -13.60 54.58 26.04
C ILE A 6 -13.37 53.53 27.13
N LEU A 7 -14.26 52.54 27.19
CA LEU A 7 -13.92 51.18 27.60
C LEU A 7 -14.91 50.17 27.00
N ALA A 8 -14.84 49.96 25.68
CA ALA A 8 -15.59 48.91 24.99
C ALA A 8 -14.90 48.54 23.67
N ALA A 9 -13.76 47.83 23.72
CA ALA A 9 -13.10 47.31 22.51
C ALA A 9 -12.09 46.16 22.75
N LEU A 10 -12.28 45.30 23.77
CA LEU A 10 -11.35 44.18 24.01
C LEU A 10 -12.11 42.89 24.36
N PHE A 11 -12.92 42.40 23.43
CA PHE A 11 -13.33 41.00 23.39
C PHE A 11 -13.43 40.56 21.92
N SER A 12 -12.28 40.41 21.29
CA SER A 12 -12.17 39.55 20.10
C SER A 12 -11.86 38.14 20.63
N PRO A 13 -12.78 37.17 20.53
CA PRO A 13 -12.37 35.78 20.60
C PRO A 13 -11.45 35.55 19.41
N LEU A 14 -10.17 35.27 19.71
CA LEU A 14 -9.20 34.79 18.73
C LEU A 14 -9.80 33.53 18.11
N ALA A 15 -10.26 33.63 16.87
CA ALA A 15 -10.47 32.47 16.02
C ALA A 15 -9.13 31.74 15.97
N LEU A 16 -9.04 30.57 16.60
CA LEU A 16 -7.96 29.63 16.37
C LEU A 16 -8.02 29.27 14.89
N ALA A 17 -7.16 29.93 14.11
CA ALA A 17 -6.80 29.48 12.79
C ALA A 17 -6.19 28.09 12.95
N ASP A 18 -6.93 27.04 12.61
CA ASP A 18 -6.42 25.67 12.62
C ASP A 18 -5.37 25.56 11.51
N ALA A 19 -4.12 25.85 11.90
CA ALA A 19 -2.93 25.75 11.09
C ALA A 19 -2.14 24.52 11.55
N ILE A 20 -1.79 23.66 10.60
CA ILE A 20 -0.95 22.48 10.85
C ILE A 20 0.37 22.69 10.12
N SER A 21 1.47 22.52 10.84
CA SER A 21 2.82 22.54 10.26
C SER A 21 3.55 21.24 10.60
N VAL A 22 4.13 20.61 9.59
CA VAL A 22 4.98 19.42 9.71
C VAL A 22 6.42 19.86 9.53
N ALA A 23 7.25 19.62 10.54
CA ALA A 23 8.66 20.01 10.50
C ALA A 23 9.45 19.22 9.43
N ALA A 24 10.55 19.80 8.93
CA ALA A 24 11.38 19.17 7.91
C ALA A 24 11.89 17.80 8.39
N HIS A 25 12.01 16.85 7.46
CA HIS A 25 12.44 15.47 7.74
C HIS A 25 11.63 14.75 8.85
N SER A 26 10.39 15.18 9.10
CA SER A 26 9.53 14.60 10.13
C SER A 26 8.27 13.99 9.55
N VAL A 27 7.59 13.17 10.37
CA VAL A 27 6.31 12.56 10.02
C VAL A 27 5.25 13.02 11.01
N LEU A 28 4.16 13.61 10.51
CA LEU A 28 2.98 13.92 11.31
C LEU A 28 1.80 13.09 10.83
N ARG A 29 1.11 12.42 11.75
CA ARG A 29 -0.13 11.68 11.44
C ARG A 29 -1.33 12.43 11.98
N LEU A 30 -2.30 12.70 11.12
CA LEU A 30 -3.56 13.31 11.56
C LEU A 30 -4.33 12.34 12.47
N PRO A 31 -5.04 12.86 13.50
CA PRO A 31 -5.84 12.03 14.38
C PRO A 31 -6.91 11.21 13.63
N ASN A 32 -7.00 9.92 13.94
CA ASN A 32 -7.94 8.97 13.30
C ASN A 32 -9.39 9.07 13.85
N LYS A 33 -9.82 10.26 14.30
CA LYS A 33 -11.15 10.48 14.89
C LYS A 33 -12.03 11.42 14.07
N ALA A 34 -11.43 12.22 13.18
CA ALA A 34 -12.15 13.12 12.32
C ALA A 34 -12.36 12.48 10.94
N SER A 35 -13.58 12.60 10.43
CA SER A 35 -13.93 12.26 9.05
C SER A 35 -13.84 13.47 8.12
N VAL A 36 -14.02 14.68 8.67
CA VAL A 36 -13.96 15.95 7.94
C VAL A 36 -12.98 16.87 8.68
N VAL A 37 -12.04 17.47 7.95
CA VAL A 37 -11.06 18.39 8.51
C VAL A 37 -10.99 19.63 7.62
N HIS A 38 -11.11 20.81 8.23
CA HIS A 38 -10.90 22.08 7.55
C HIS A 38 -9.73 22.81 8.21
N LEU A 39 -8.76 23.22 7.41
CA LEU A 39 -7.55 23.92 7.84
C LEU A 39 -7.43 25.23 7.08
N GLN A 40 -7.05 26.29 7.79
CA GLN A 40 -6.72 27.54 7.10
C GLN A 40 -5.34 27.44 6.44
N ARG A 41 -4.40 26.76 7.10
CA ARG A 41 -3.04 26.58 6.57
C ARG A 41 -2.53 25.18 6.88
N LEU A 42 -2.01 24.51 5.86
CA LEU A 42 -1.29 23.26 5.99
C LEU A 42 0.09 23.43 5.36
N ASP A 43 1.13 23.38 6.18
CA ASP A 43 2.52 23.48 5.75
C ASP A 43 3.23 22.15 6.01
N VAL A 44 3.70 21.50 4.96
CA VAL A 44 4.52 20.30 5.04
C VAL A 44 5.90 20.67 4.55
N ALA A 45 6.85 20.84 5.47
CA ALA A 45 8.20 21.29 5.15
C ALA A 45 8.98 20.28 4.30
N ASP A 46 10.17 20.67 3.87
CA ASP A 46 11.04 19.87 3.01
C ASP A 46 11.29 18.46 3.56
N SER A 47 11.14 17.46 2.69
CA SER A 47 11.28 16.03 2.99
C SER A 47 10.42 15.55 4.16
N ALA A 48 9.37 16.28 4.53
CA ALA A 48 8.44 15.89 5.57
C ALA A 48 7.29 15.05 5.00
N THR A 49 6.64 14.27 5.86
CA THR A 49 5.47 13.46 5.47
C THR A 49 4.28 13.72 6.38
N LEU A 50 3.17 14.17 5.78
CA LEU A 50 1.87 14.21 6.43
C LEU A 50 1.11 12.91 6.14
N VAL A 51 0.64 12.21 7.17
CA VAL A 51 -0.14 10.98 7.03
C VAL A 51 -1.62 11.25 7.30
N LEU A 52 -2.45 11.07 6.27
CA LEU A 52 -3.90 11.16 6.35
C LEU A 52 -4.51 9.78 6.70
N PRO A 53 -5.33 9.67 7.75
CA PRO A 53 -5.91 8.40 8.18
C PRO A 53 -7.01 7.91 7.23
N ALA A 54 -7.30 6.61 7.29
CA ALA A 54 -8.38 5.97 6.53
C ALA A 54 -9.78 6.51 6.91
N SER A 55 -9.95 7.07 8.12
CA SER A 55 -11.22 7.64 8.57
C SER A 55 -11.57 8.96 7.88
N LEU A 56 -10.58 9.70 7.38
CA LEU A 56 -10.75 11.01 6.76
C LEU A 56 -11.39 10.83 5.38
N ILE A 57 -12.48 11.52 5.09
CA ILE A 57 -13.21 11.49 3.81
C ILE A 57 -13.27 12.86 3.12
N ASP A 58 -13.11 13.96 3.87
CA ASP A 58 -13.10 15.33 3.36
C ASP A 58 -11.99 16.13 4.06
N LEU A 59 -11.12 16.75 3.27
CA LEU A 59 -10.05 17.64 3.71
C LEU A 59 -10.15 18.95 2.92
N ARG A 60 -10.38 20.06 3.62
CA ARG A 60 -10.43 21.40 3.01
C ARG A 60 -9.29 22.24 3.54
N VAL A 61 -8.52 22.85 2.65
CA VAL A 61 -7.35 23.65 3.02
C VAL A 61 -7.36 24.98 2.28
N ASP A 62 -7.30 26.11 2.98
CA ASP A 62 -7.24 27.40 2.29
C ASP A 62 -5.86 27.66 1.69
N GLU A 63 -4.79 27.34 2.43
CA GLU A 63 -3.40 27.44 1.98
C GLU A 63 -2.64 26.13 2.23
N LEU A 64 -2.27 25.43 1.17
CA LEU A 64 -1.43 24.22 1.21
C LEU A 64 -0.03 24.53 0.67
N HIS A 65 0.98 24.32 1.51
CA HIS A 65 2.37 24.37 1.11
C HIS A 65 2.99 22.98 1.27
N LEU A 66 3.53 22.43 0.17
CA LEU A 66 4.39 21.26 0.18
C LEU A 66 5.80 21.72 -0.18
N GLY A 67 6.75 21.51 0.72
CA GLY A 67 8.17 21.75 0.49
C GLY A 67 8.78 20.79 -0.54
N GLN A 68 10.08 20.92 -0.75
CA GLN A 68 10.83 20.03 -1.64
C GLN A 68 10.78 18.59 -1.13
N GLU A 69 10.47 17.62 -2.00
CA GLU A 69 10.34 16.19 -1.64
C GLU A 69 9.32 15.90 -0.51
N ALA A 70 8.42 16.86 -0.22
CA ALA A 70 7.39 16.70 0.80
C ALA A 70 6.28 15.75 0.33
N ARG A 71 5.68 15.02 1.27
CA ARG A 71 4.75 13.92 0.95
C ARG A 71 3.46 14.04 1.74
N ILE A 72 2.32 13.90 1.07
CA ILE A 72 1.05 13.59 1.72
C ILE A 72 0.79 12.10 1.51
N ALA A 73 0.98 11.29 2.54
CA ALA A 73 0.71 9.85 2.51
C ALA A 73 -0.72 9.57 3.01
N ILE A 74 -1.51 8.89 2.20
CA ILE A 74 -2.93 8.64 2.44
C ILE A 74 -3.10 7.15 2.71
N VAL A 75 -3.61 6.82 3.89
CA VAL A 75 -3.84 5.42 4.26
C VAL A 75 -4.94 4.81 3.38
N PRO A 76 -4.75 3.58 2.84
CA PRO A 76 -5.74 2.90 2.00
C PRO A 76 -7.10 2.73 2.69
N ALA A 77 -8.17 3.05 1.97
CA ALA A 77 -9.55 2.89 2.40
C ALA A 77 -10.49 2.74 1.20
N GLU A 78 -11.65 2.12 1.41
CA GLU A 78 -12.69 1.96 0.38
C GLU A 78 -13.40 3.29 0.06
N SER A 79 -13.47 4.20 1.02
CA SER A 79 -14.08 5.51 0.84
C SER A 79 -13.20 6.44 0.01
N THR A 80 -13.80 7.11 -0.96
CA THR A 80 -13.17 8.22 -1.68
C THR A 80 -12.78 9.33 -0.70
N LEU A 81 -11.57 9.86 -0.85
CA LEU A 81 -11.13 11.05 -0.13
C LEU A 81 -11.29 12.28 -1.04
N GLN A 82 -12.05 13.26 -0.55
CA GLN A 82 -12.19 14.56 -1.16
C GLN A 82 -11.16 15.51 -0.56
N ILE A 83 -10.36 16.16 -1.40
CA ILE A 83 -9.39 17.17 -1.00
C ILE A 83 -9.69 18.42 -1.82
N GLU A 84 -10.08 19.49 -1.14
CA GLU A 84 -10.28 20.80 -1.75
C GLU A 84 -9.25 21.78 -1.22
N VAL A 85 -8.54 22.44 -2.12
CA VAL A 85 -7.50 23.40 -1.77
C VAL A 85 -7.73 24.70 -2.52
N SER A 86 -7.85 25.80 -1.76
CA SER A 86 -8.01 27.13 -2.35
C SER A 86 -6.72 27.60 -3.01
N ARG A 87 -5.58 27.52 -2.31
CA ARG A 87 -4.25 27.86 -2.85
C ARG A 87 -3.22 26.80 -2.50
N ALA A 88 -2.58 26.22 -3.52
CA ALA A 88 -1.55 25.21 -3.38
C ALA A 88 -0.20 25.69 -3.94
N SER A 89 0.87 25.45 -3.19
CA SER A 89 2.26 25.64 -3.63
C SER A 89 3.04 24.36 -3.39
N PHE A 90 3.51 23.72 -4.46
CA PHE A 90 4.20 22.43 -4.41
C PHE A 90 5.66 22.59 -4.87
N GLY A 91 6.57 22.26 -3.96
CA GLY A 91 7.99 22.19 -4.22
C GLY A 91 8.36 21.02 -5.13
N GLU A 92 9.56 21.09 -5.68
CA GLU A 92 10.10 20.04 -6.56
C GLU A 92 10.13 18.68 -5.86
N GLY A 93 9.73 17.62 -6.56
CA GLY A 93 9.69 16.25 -6.03
C GLY A 93 8.59 15.98 -5.00
N SER A 94 7.77 16.97 -4.65
CA SER A 94 6.64 16.76 -3.74
C SER A 94 5.56 15.88 -4.39
N GLN A 95 4.86 15.10 -3.56
CA GLN A 95 3.91 14.10 -4.05
C GLN A 95 2.76 13.80 -3.09
N ILE A 96 1.61 13.44 -3.67
CA ILE A 96 0.44 12.91 -2.96
C ILE A 96 0.38 11.40 -3.21
N VAL A 97 0.49 10.61 -2.16
CA VAL A 97 0.59 9.14 -2.24
C VAL A 97 -0.64 8.51 -1.62
N ALA A 98 -1.50 7.93 -2.45
CA ALA A 98 -2.69 7.16 -2.13
C ALA A 98 -2.58 5.69 -2.57
N HIS A 99 -1.35 5.17 -2.68
CA HIS A 99 -1.10 3.80 -3.10
C HIS A 99 -1.75 2.77 -2.17
N GLY A 100 -2.07 1.60 -2.71
CA GLY A 100 -2.65 0.48 -1.99
C GLY A 100 -1.67 -0.21 -1.05
N ALA A 101 -2.21 -1.09 -0.19
CA ALA A 101 -1.39 -1.90 0.71
C ALA A 101 -1.09 -3.26 0.07
N PRO A 102 0.16 -3.76 0.11
CA PRO A 102 0.45 -5.10 -0.37
C PRO A 102 -0.29 -6.16 0.47
N GLY A 103 -0.65 -7.26 -0.19
CA GLY A 103 -1.24 -8.41 0.46
C GLY A 103 -0.25 -9.13 1.36
N THR A 104 -0.79 -9.85 2.33
CA THR A 104 -0.08 -10.87 3.11
C THR A 104 -0.77 -12.21 2.91
N TYR A 105 -0.18 -13.28 3.45
CA TYR A 105 -0.81 -14.60 3.46
C TYR A 105 -2.20 -14.64 4.14
N GLU A 106 -2.49 -13.68 5.02
CA GLU A 106 -3.75 -13.58 5.78
C GLU A 106 -4.70 -12.53 5.21
N LYS A 107 -4.19 -11.54 4.46
CA LYS A 107 -4.95 -10.38 4.01
C LYS A 107 -4.71 -10.12 2.54
N ALA A 108 -5.80 -9.99 1.78
CA ALA A 108 -5.72 -9.56 0.39
C ALA A 108 -5.04 -8.19 0.26
N ALA A 109 -4.42 -7.96 -0.90
CA ALA A 109 -3.92 -6.65 -1.25
C ALA A 109 -5.06 -5.62 -1.27
N LYS A 110 -4.76 -4.38 -0.90
CA LYS A 110 -5.71 -3.27 -0.94
C LYS A 110 -5.49 -2.42 -2.17
N ALA A 111 -6.59 -1.91 -2.72
CA ALA A 111 -6.56 -1.00 -3.84
C ALA A 111 -5.92 0.34 -3.48
N GLY A 112 -5.43 1.04 -4.50
CA GLY A 112 -5.14 2.47 -4.37
C GLY A 112 -6.42 3.22 -3.98
N ARG A 113 -6.30 4.20 -3.08
CA ARG A 113 -7.48 4.93 -2.58
C ARG A 113 -7.99 5.89 -3.65
N ASN A 114 -9.30 5.90 -3.86
CA ASN A 114 -9.93 6.86 -4.77
C ASN A 114 -9.81 8.30 -4.22
N LEU A 115 -9.47 9.24 -5.09
CA LEU A 115 -9.28 10.65 -4.77
C LEU A 115 -10.16 11.55 -5.63
N GLU A 116 -10.75 12.56 -5.00
CA GLU A 116 -11.25 13.75 -5.69
C GLU A 116 -10.43 14.94 -5.21
N LEU A 117 -9.54 15.44 -6.06
CA LEU A 117 -8.65 16.55 -5.76
C LEU A 117 -9.07 17.78 -6.56
N GLN A 118 -9.41 18.86 -5.87
CA GLN A 118 -9.75 20.15 -6.46
C GLN A 118 -8.76 21.20 -5.99
N LEU A 119 -8.01 21.78 -6.93
CA LEU A 119 -7.01 22.81 -6.67
C LEU A 119 -7.45 24.08 -7.41
N HIS A 120 -7.89 25.11 -6.69
CA HIS A 120 -8.40 26.34 -7.29
C HIS A 120 -7.28 27.26 -7.79
N GLU A 121 -6.16 27.31 -7.07
CA GLU A 121 -4.90 27.90 -7.50
C GLU A 121 -3.76 26.92 -7.24
N LEU A 122 -2.87 26.73 -8.23
CA LEU A 122 -1.74 25.81 -8.12
C LEU A 122 -0.47 26.46 -8.67
N GLN A 123 0.55 26.51 -7.82
CA GLN A 123 1.92 26.89 -8.16
C GLN A 123 2.80 25.66 -7.96
N ALA A 124 3.23 25.03 -9.05
CA ALA A 124 4.07 23.84 -9.01
C ALA A 124 4.84 23.70 -10.32
N SER A 125 6.05 23.14 -10.25
CA SER A 125 6.74 22.64 -11.45
C SER A 125 6.09 21.34 -11.93
N THR A 126 5.75 20.45 -10.99
CA THR A 126 5.13 19.15 -11.26
C THR A 126 4.08 18.84 -10.19
N LEU A 127 2.94 18.30 -10.61
CA LEU A 127 1.94 17.71 -9.74
C LEU A 127 2.06 16.18 -9.82
N ALA A 128 2.62 15.56 -8.78
CA ALA A 128 2.80 14.11 -8.72
C ALA A 128 1.77 13.44 -7.79
N ILE A 129 1.05 12.46 -8.31
CA ILE A 129 0.06 11.65 -7.58
C ILE A 129 0.34 10.16 -7.82
N ASP A 130 0.49 9.38 -6.76
CA ASP A 130 0.62 7.92 -6.83
C ASP A 130 -0.61 7.26 -6.19
N ALA A 131 -1.46 6.61 -6.98
CA ALA A 131 -2.60 5.83 -6.51
C ALA A 131 -2.55 4.39 -7.03
N ARG A 132 -1.34 3.80 -7.14
CA ARG A 132 -1.16 2.41 -7.60
C ARG A 132 -1.80 1.39 -6.66
N GLY A 133 -2.17 0.23 -7.19
CA GLY A 133 -2.69 -0.89 -6.41
C GLY A 133 -1.62 -1.63 -5.60
N GLY A 134 -2.03 -2.25 -4.49
CA GLY A 134 -1.15 -3.10 -3.69
C GLY A 134 -0.81 -4.42 -4.39
N ALA A 135 0.44 -4.87 -4.27
CA ALA A 135 0.87 -6.15 -4.85
C ALA A 135 0.24 -7.36 -4.13
N GLY A 136 -0.07 -8.41 -4.88
CA GLY A 136 -0.57 -9.68 -4.35
C GLY A 136 0.46 -10.42 -3.49
N ALA A 137 0.00 -11.14 -2.46
CA ALA A 137 0.85 -11.98 -1.64
C ALA A 137 1.34 -13.22 -2.40
N PRO A 138 2.57 -13.71 -2.15
CA PRO A 138 3.02 -14.97 -2.71
C PRO A 138 2.21 -16.16 -2.19
N GLY A 139 2.19 -17.25 -2.96
CA GLY A 139 1.63 -18.52 -2.54
C GLY A 139 2.54 -19.27 -1.56
N TYR A 140 1.95 -20.14 -0.75
CA TYR A 140 2.71 -20.96 0.21
C TYR A 140 3.65 -21.94 -0.50
N ILE A 141 4.83 -22.17 0.09
CA ILE A 141 5.74 -23.22 -0.36
C ILE A 141 5.21 -24.56 0.13
N GLY A 142 5.13 -25.54 -0.78
CA GLY A 142 4.78 -26.92 -0.45
C GLY A 142 5.84 -27.56 0.44
N LEU A 143 5.41 -28.33 1.44
CA LEU A 143 6.30 -29.02 2.36
C LEU A 143 7.00 -30.19 1.66
N ASP A 144 8.27 -30.39 1.98
CA ASP A 144 9.04 -31.53 1.49
C ASP A 144 8.52 -32.83 2.12
N GLY A 145 8.45 -33.87 1.30
CA GLY A 145 8.05 -35.20 1.75
C GLY A 145 9.06 -35.81 2.71
N ALA A 146 8.58 -36.41 3.79
CA ALA A 146 9.42 -37.16 4.73
C ALA A 146 10.09 -38.39 4.06
N ASN A 147 11.34 -38.66 4.43
CA ASN A 147 12.07 -39.82 3.95
C ASN A 147 11.49 -41.13 4.52
N GLY A 148 11.54 -42.19 3.71
CA GLY A 148 11.17 -43.54 4.13
C GLY A 148 12.17 -44.13 5.14
N LYS A 149 11.68 -45.05 5.97
CA LYS A 149 12.51 -45.78 6.93
C LYS A 149 13.25 -46.93 6.24
N PRO A 150 14.53 -47.19 6.58
CA PRO A 150 15.29 -48.28 5.99
C PRO A 150 14.75 -49.65 6.43
N GLY A 151 14.99 -50.68 5.60
CA GLY A 151 14.59 -52.06 5.92
C GLY A 151 15.40 -52.66 7.08
N GLY A 152 14.73 -53.41 7.96
CA GLY A 152 15.34 -54.07 9.11
C GLY A 152 15.78 -55.51 8.82
N CYS A 153 16.85 -55.99 9.46
CA CYS A 153 17.36 -57.36 9.27
C CYS A 153 16.58 -58.46 10.02
N THR A 154 15.53 -58.07 10.76
CA THR A 154 14.57 -58.97 11.40
C THR A 154 13.25 -58.94 10.62
N TRP A 155 13.32 -59.13 9.29
CA TRP A 155 12.18 -59.14 8.35
C TRP A 155 11.49 -57.79 8.09
N GLY A 156 12.21 -56.67 8.17
CA GLY A 156 11.65 -55.34 7.90
C GLY A 156 11.81 -54.92 6.43
N GLN A 157 10.72 -54.52 5.77
CA GLN A 157 10.78 -53.88 4.45
C GLN A 157 11.11 -52.39 4.59
N ALA A 158 11.87 -51.85 3.64
CA ALA A 158 12.08 -50.40 3.57
C ALA A 158 10.76 -49.71 3.20
N SER A 159 10.43 -48.61 3.86
CA SER A 159 9.22 -47.87 3.56
C SER A 159 9.45 -46.90 2.40
N ARG A 160 8.37 -46.61 1.68
CA ARG A 160 8.34 -45.54 0.68
C ARG A 160 8.58 -44.17 1.34
N GLY A 161 9.20 -43.25 0.63
CA GLY A 161 9.21 -41.83 0.97
C GLY A 161 7.83 -41.18 0.77
N ALA A 162 7.50 -40.19 1.58
CA ALA A 162 6.27 -39.42 1.41
C ALA A 162 6.37 -38.49 0.21
N ASN A 163 5.24 -38.17 -0.40
CA ASN A 163 5.19 -37.15 -1.45
C ASN A 163 5.46 -35.77 -0.85
N GLY A 164 6.00 -34.86 -1.65
CA GLY A 164 5.98 -33.44 -1.33
C GLY A 164 4.59 -32.86 -1.54
N ASP A 165 4.25 -31.82 -0.79
CA ASP A 165 3.00 -31.10 -0.94
C ASP A 165 3.07 -30.13 -2.13
N ASN A 166 1.91 -29.76 -2.65
CA ASN A 166 1.81 -28.75 -3.68
C ASN A 166 2.07 -27.35 -3.10
N GLY A 167 2.63 -26.47 -3.92
CA GLY A 167 2.68 -25.04 -3.62
C GLY A 167 1.30 -24.40 -3.74
N GLY A 168 1.04 -23.38 -2.93
CA GLY A 168 -0.16 -22.56 -3.02
C GLY A 168 -0.12 -21.59 -4.21
N ASN A 169 -1.29 -21.16 -4.68
CA ASN A 169 -1.37 -20.10 -5.68
C ASN A 169 -0.98 -18.75 -5.07
N GLY A 170 -0.37 -17.89 -5.89
CA GLY A 170 -0.21 -16.48 -5.57
C GLY A 170 -1.55 -15.76 -5.52
N HIS A 171 -1.63 -14.72 -4.71
CA HIS A 171 -2.82 -13.88 -4.61
C HIS A 171 -2.81 -12.80 -5.70
N ASP A 172 -3.98 -12.35 -6.10
CA ASP A 172 -4.12 -11.29 -7.10
C ASP A 172 -3.61 -9.94 -6.57
N GLY A 173 -3.08 -9.13 -7.49
CA GLY A 173 -2.80 -7.72 -7.24
C GLY A 173 -4.10 -6.91 -7.15
N ALA A 174 -4.11 -5.89 -6.30
CA ALA A 174 -5.27 -5.01 -6.16
C ALA A 174 -5.31 -3.95 -7.28
N PRO A 175 -6.48 -3.42 -7.64
CA PRO A 175 -6.58 -2.38 -8.65
C PRO A 175 -5.96 -1.05 -8.21
N GLY A 176 -5.56 -0.23 -9.18
CA GLY A 176 -5.23 1.17 -8.95
C GLY A 176 -6.47 2.00 -8.58
N GLY A 177 -6.26 3.15 -7.95
CA GLY A 177 -7.32 4.06 -7.55
C GLY A 177 -7.88 4.88 -8.71
N ARG A 178 -9.09 5.41 -8.55
CA ARG A 178 -9.65 6.45 -9.41
C ARG A 178 -9.26 7.83 -8.88
N VAL A 179 -8.66 8.65 -9.73
CA VAL A 179 -8.28 10.03 -9.40
C VAL A 179 -9.08 10.99 -10.28
N ARG A 180 -9.98 11.75 -9.66
CA ARG A 180 -10.66 12.89 -10.29
C ARG A 180 -9.94 14.17 -9.89
N LEU A 181 -9.40 14.86 -10.86
CA LEU A 181 -8.49 15.98 -10.67
C LEU A 181 -9.07 17.23 -11.34
N ALA A 182 -9.48 18.21 -10.54
CA ALA A 182 -9.93 19.52 -11.01
C ALA A 182 -8.80 20.54 -10.79
N LEU A 183 -8.28 21.09 -11.88
CA LEU A 183 -7.13 22.02 -11.88
C LEU A 183 -7.50 23.37 -12.48
N PRO A 184 -6.75 24.43 -12.16
CA PRO A 184 -6.92 25.72 -12.82
C PRO A 184 -6.67 25.59 -14.32
N ALA A 185 -7.40 26.33 -15.15
CA ALA A 185 -7.26 26.31 -16.61
C ALA A 185 -5.81 26.58 -17.08
N GLY A 186 -5.05 27.40 -16.33
CA GLY A 186 -3.68 27.80 -16.67
C GLY A 186 -2.59 26.78 -16.32
N PHE A 187 -2.88 25.68 -15.59
CA PHE A 187 -1.84 24.72 -15.21
C PHE A 187 -1.49 23.76 -16.37
N PRO A 188 -0.24 23.63 -16.82
CA PRO A 188 0.11 22.77 -17.96
C PRO A 188 -0.20 21.30 -17.70
N ALA A 189 -0.78 20.60 -18.68
CA ALA A 189 -1.16 19.18 -18.51
C ALA A 189 0.08 18.27 -18.46
N GLU A 190 1.14 18.65 -19.16
CA GLU A 190 2.44 17.99 -19.19
C GLU A 190 3.15 17.96 -17.82
N HIS A 191 2.75 18.84 -16.90
CA HIS A 191 3.28 18.89 -15.54
C HIS A 191 2.50 17.98 -14.58
N VAL A 192 1.44 17.30 -15.04
CA VAL A 192 0.64 16.39 -14.22
C VAL A 192 1.14 14.96 -14.43
N VAL A 193 1.67 14.36 -13.36
CA VAL A 193 2.17 12.99 -13.35
C VAL A 193 1.33 12.15 -12.40
N VAL A 194 0.56 11.21 -12.94
CA VAL A 194 -0.32 10.34 -12.15
C VAL A 194 0.05 8.88 -12.39
N GLN A 195 0.39 8.15 -11.33
CA GLN A 195 0.65 6.72 -11.36
C GLN A 195 -0.59 5.95 -10.89
N LEU A 196 -1.17 5.16 -11.78
CA LEU A 196 -2.44 4.45 -11.56
C LEU A 196 -2.33 2.94 -11.84
N ASP A 197 -1.12 2.41 -11.96
CA ASP A 197 -0.92 0.99 -12.24
C ASP A 197 -1.60 0.10 -11.19
N GLY A 198 -2.16 -1.02 -11.65
CA GLY A 198 -2.60 -2.07 -10.75
C GLY A 198 -1.43 -2.74 -10.04
N GLY A 199 -1.72 -3.41 -8.93
CA GLY A 199 -0.74 -4.15 -8.16
C GLY A 199 -0.16 -5.32 -8.94
N ALA A 200 1.12 -5.60 -8.72
CA ALA A 200 1.76 -6.78 -9.29
C ALA A 200 1.11 -8.08 -8.77
N PRO A 201 1.08 -9.15 -9.59
CA PRO A 201 0.55 -10.44 -9.16
C PRO A 201 1.44 -11.08 -8.09
N GLY A 202 0.82 -11.83 -7.17
CA GLY A 202 1.53 -12.69 -6.24
C GLY A 202 2.25 -13.82 -6.96
N MET A 203 3.46 -14.12 -6.53
CA MET A 203 4.24 -15.23 -7.08
C MET A 203 3.63 -16.58 -6.70
N ALA A 204 3.72 -17.56 -7.59
CA ALA A 204 3.35 -18.94 -7.29
C ALA A 204 4.21 -19.53 -6.17
N GLY A 205 3.58 -20.32 -5.30
CA GLY A 205 4.27 -21.14 -4.31
C GLY A 205 5.06 -22.27 -4.97
N ALA A 206 6.30 -22.47 -4.53
CA ALA A 206 7.13 -23.58 -4.99
C ALA A 206 6.58 -24.93 -4.51
N ALA A 207 6.78 -25.97 -5.31
CA ALA A 207 6.41 -27.33 -4.93
C ALA A 207 7.35 -27.92 -3.86
N GLY A 208 6.80 -28.74 -2.98
CA GLY A 208 7.58 -29.58 -2.08
C GLY A 208 8.31 -30.69 -2.83
N LYS A 209 9.53 -30.98 -2.40
CA LYS A 209 10.36 -32.06 -2.94
C LYS A 209 9.84 -33.42 -2.46
N PRO A 210 10.05 -34.49 -3.25
CA PRO A 210 9.73 -35.84 -2.80
C PRO A 210 10.65 -36.27 -1.68
N GLY A 211 10.12 -37.01 -0.71
CA GLY A 211 10.93 -37.75 0.25
C GLY A 211 11.68 -38.90 -0.42
N ALA A 212 12.92 -39.12 -0.03
CA ALA A 212 13.69 -40.27 -0.48
C ALA A 212 13.06 -41.57 0.03
N GLY A 213 13.14 -42.64 -0.75
CA GLY A 213 12.75 -43.97 -0.29
C GLY A 213 13.72 -44.51 0.76
N GLY A 214 13.23 -45.39 1.65
CA GLY A 214 14.08 -46.02 2.65
C GLY A 214 15.20 -46.84 2.01
N ALA A 215 16.42 -46.74 2.54
CA ALA A 215 17.56 -47.46 1.98
C ALA A 215 17.41 -48.99 2.07
N SER A 216 17.92 -49.70 1.06
CA SER A 216 18.14 -51.14 1.10
C SER A 216 19.20 -51.49 2.14
N LYS A 217 19.06 -52.63 2.81
CA LYS A 217 20.04 -53.12 3.79
C LYS A 217 20.48 -54.54 3.43
N GLY A 218 21.79 -54.75 3.31
CA GLY A 218 22.38 -56.08 3.23
C GLY A 218 22.41 -56.73 4.62
N CYS A 219 21.79 -57.89 4.75
CA CYS A 219 21.79 -58.73 5.95
C CYS A 219 22.55 -60.03 5.67
N LEU A 220 22.93 -60.77 6.72
CA LEU A 220 23.88 -61.90 6.63
C LEU A 220 23.52 -62.97 5.58
N VAL A 221 22.22 -63.23 5.40
CA VAL A 221 21.72 -64.27 4.47
C VAL A 221 20.74 -63.74 3.41
N TYR A 222 20.46 -62.44 3.38
CA TYR A 222 19.54 -61.80 2.42
C TYR A 222 19.71 -60.28 2.39
N SER A 223 19.14 -59.58 1.41
CA SER A 223 19.06 -58.12 1.39
C SER A 223 17.61 -57.64 1.34
N THR A 224 17.34 -56.48 1.95
CA THR A 224 16.05 -55.80 1.80
C THR A 224 16.07 -54.89 0.57
N ALA A 225 15.00 -54.88 -0.22
CA ALA A 225 14.85 -53.91 -1.30
C ALA A 225 14.69 -52.49 -0.72
N GLY A 226 15.19 -51.49 -1.44
CA GLY A 226 14.96 -50.09 -1.09
C GLY A 226 13.50 -49.69 -1.34
N GLY A 227 12.99 -48.77 -0.53
CA GLY A 227 11.68 -48.18 -0.73
C GLY A 227 11.71 -47.24 -1.94
N ALA A 228 10.58 -47.08 -2.61
CA ALA A 228 10.46 -46.08 -3.67
C ALA A 228 10.45 -44.65 -3.09
N ALA A 229 10.86 -43.66 -3.88
CA ALA A 229 10.72 -42.26 -3.51
C ALA A 229 9.25 -41.82 -3.50
N GLY A 230 9.00 -40.69 -2.83
CA GLY A 230 7.78 -39.92 -2.98
C GLY A 230 7.67 -39.32 -4.39
N LYS A 231 6.53 -38.68 -4.65
CA LYS A 231 6.34 -37.81 -5.82
C LYS A 231 6.58 -36.35 -5.41
N PRO A 232 7.17 -35.51 -6.29
CA PRO A 232 7.17 -34.08 -6.06
C PRO A 232 5.73 -33.55 -6.04
N GLY A 233 5.52 -32.44 -5.34
CA GLY A 233 4.30 -31.66 -5.51
C GLY A 233 4.27 -30.92 -6.85
N ALA A 234 3.16 -30.24 -7.13
CA ALA A 234 3.02 -29.27 -8.20
C ALA A 234 3.25 -27.85 -7.67
N ALA A 235 3.84 -26.98 -8.50
CA ALA A 235 3.90 -25.55 -8.18
C ALA A 235 2.50 -24.94 -8.28
N GLY A 236 2.26 -23.88 -7.51
CA GLY A 236 1.05 -23.09 -7.65
C GLY A 236 1.01 -22.31 -8.96
N GLN A 237 -0.08 -21.56 -9.16
CA GLN A 237 -0.20 -20.57 -10.21
C GLN A 237 0.08 -19.16 -9.68
N PRO A 238 0.65 -18.25 -10.49
CA PRO A 238 0.73 -16.85 -10.11
C PRO A 238 -0.68 -16.25 -10.02
N GLY A 239 -0.84 -15.21 -9.21
CA GLY A 239 -2.07 -14.42 -9.19
C GLY A 239 -2.27 -13.63 -10.49
N ALA A 240 -3.43 -13.01 -10.63
CA ALA A 240 -3.69 -12.02 -11.66
C ALA A 240 -3.08 -10.66 -11.28
N ALA A 241 -2.65 -9.89 -12.29
CA ALA A 241 -2.27 -8.49 -12.07
C ALA A 241 -3.53 -7.65 -11.78
N GLY A 242 -3.38 -6.63 -10.94
CA GLY A 242 -4.45 -5.68 -10.68
C GLY A 242 -4.80 -4.87 -11.94
N ALA A 243 -6.06 -4.47 -12.06
CA ALA A 243 -6.46 -3.53 -13.11
C ALA A 243 -5.84 -2.15 -12.86
N ALA A 244 -5.50 -1.45 -13.94
CA ALA A 244 -5.12 -0.04 -13.84
C ALA A 244 -6.30 0.80 -13.36
N GLY A 245 -6.00 1.87 -12.63
CA GLY A 245 -6.94 2.88 -12.19
C GLY A 245 -7.37 3.82 -13.32
N GLU A 246 -8.06 4.88 -12.93
CA GLU A 246 -8.69 5.82 -13.87
C GLU A 246 -8.34 7.26 -13.51
N LEU A 247 -7.95 8.07 -14.51
CA LEU A 247 -7.74 9.50 -14.36
C LEU A 247 -8.87 10.28 -15.04
N ILE A 248 -9.56 11.11 -14.28
CA ILE A 248 -10.55 12.07 -14.79
C ILE A 248 -10.02 13.47 -14.55
N LEU A 249 -9.53 14.12 -15.60
CA LEU A 249 -9.02 15.49 -15.52
C LEU A 249 -10.11 16.50 -15.91
N GLN A 250 -10.36 17.47 -15.05
CA GLN A 250 -11.30 18.58 -15.25
C GLN A 250 -10.55 19.92 -15.11
N ARG A 251 -10.93 20.90 -15.92
CA ARG A 251 -10.46 22.28 -15.80
C ARG A 251 -11.51 23.12 -15.07
N LEU A 252 -11.06 23.93 -14.11
CA LEU A 252 -11.85 24.92 -13.38
C LEU A 252 -11.91 26.25 -14.14
#